data_AF-A0A0D3FIJ8-F1
#
_entry.id   AF-A0A0D3FIJ8-F1
#
_cell.length_a   1.000
_cell.length_b   1.000
_cell.length_c   1.000
_cell.angle_alpha   90.00
_cell.angle_beta   90.00
_cell.angle_gamma   90.00
#
_symmetry.space_group_name_H-M   'P 1'
#
loop_
_entity.id
_entity.type
_entity.pdbx_description
1 polymer ?
#
loop_
_entity_poly.entity_id
_entity_poly.type
_entity_poly.pdbx_seq_one_letter_code
_entity_poly.pdbx_strand_id
1 'polypeptide(L)'
;MGMIDKKKTVKESHLYKGSLIFVNSRSRGGGEPPAGCERIVDRMIKANKIPLLDHIHSVKGHDPWAEWFEHVNLPRSLLKSSKEWGGVLLQDAAAKVGQMLALCLERAHCSGKCFGGFDIHDVYYIEYYQLIDINAPMTDFTSRRYINDWLSFKKIIDDHFRYTDPTSGYLSYTLYVEDFMFRISLLEDVPSTGRSWRARAVFFKNISLESSERRVQIVEGLVGFHRERLTSDRELFEEVLQDCGYWKRKTRRVPRMSSALTYSVKNELQDWVPANDYFENCGYSQLYFCRCFFGHYTVPGRITKKELDTAVGILLPGHIPRAQKRLMVDYEKTQVDAAVLSPSGNTARFSVHHIFGIGSIGNDLALPQIKKALPPSQRKRKQTCDK
;
A
#
# COMPACT_ATOMS: atom_id res chain seq x y z
N MET A 1 -5.95 29.83 -29.67
CA MET A 1 -5.35 28.94 -28.65
C MET A 1 -5.10 29.76 -27.40
N GLY A 2 -5.80 29.47 -26.30
CA GLY A 2 -5.60 30.21 -25.04
C GLY A 2 -4.28 29.82 -24.40
N MET A 3 -3.38 30.78 -24.18
CA MET A 3 -2.15 30.57 -23.43
C MET A 3 -2.49 30.26 -21.97
N ILE A 4 -2.12 29.07 -21.50
CA ILE A 4 -2.25 28.68 -20.09
C ILE A 4 -1.24 29.50 -19.28
N ASP A 5 -1.74 30.31 -18.35
CA ASP A 5 -0.92 31.06 -17.41
C ASP A 5 -0.31 30.11 -16.37
N LYS A 6 0.92 29.69 -16.64
CA LYS A 6 1.70 28.77 -15.79
C LYS A 6 1.86 29.27 -14.36
N LYS A 7 1.89 30.58 -14.11
CA LYS A 7 2.05 31.12 -12.76
C LYS A 7 0.77 30.95 -11.95
N LYS A 8 -0.39 31.13 -12.58
CA LYS A 8 -1.69 30.92 -11.96
C LYS A 8 -1.92 29.44 -11.62
N THR A 9 -1.61 28.54 -12.54
CA THR A 9 -1.77 27.08 -12.33
C THR A 9 -0.89 26.56 -11.19
N VAL A 10 0.34 27.06 -11.04
CA VAL A 10 1.22 26.66 -9.93
C VAL A 10 0.77 27.24 -8.59
N LYS A 11 0.24 28.48 -8.57
CA LYS A 11 -0.29 29.11 -7.34
C LYS A 11 -1.57 28.44 -6.83
N GLU A 12 -2.38 27.92 -7.75
CA GLU A 12 -3.63 27.19 -7.45
C GLU A 12 -3.38 25.70 -7.15
N SER A 13 -2.19 25.18 -7.48
CA SER A 13 -1.78 23.83 -7.11
C SER A 13 -1.17 23.80 -5.70
N HIS A 14 -1.55 22.82 -4.88
CA HIS A 14 -1.04 22.62 -3.51
C HIS A 14 0.43 22.12 -3.45
N LEU A 15 1.28 22.55 -4.38
CA LEU A 15 2.68 22.15 -4.47
C LEU A 15 3.53 22.99 -3.53
N TYR A 16 4.36 22.33 -2.72
CA TYR A 16 5.31 22.97 -1.80
C TYR A 16 6.75 22.55 -2.12
N LYS A 17 7.72 23.29 -1.58
CA LYS A 17 9.15 23.00 -1.76
C LYS A 17 9.44 21.58 -1.24
N GLY A 18 9.89 20.68 -2.11
CA GLY A 18 10.09 19.25 -1.82
C GLY A 18 9.02 18.30 -2.40
N SER A 19 7.95 18.82 -3.01
CA SER A 19 6.97 17.98 -3.72
C SER A 19 7.58 17.33 -4.97
N LEU A 20 7.45 16.01 -5.09
CA LEU A 20 7.75 15.24 -6.30
C LEU A 20 6.62 15.42 -7.32
N ILE A 21 6.90 16.13 -8.41
CA ILE A 21 5.94 16.34 -9.50
C ILE A 21 6.10 15.23 -10.53
N PHE A 22 5.10 14.35 -10.63
CA PHE A 22 5.04 13.33 -11.67
C PHE A 22 4.33 13.87 -12.90
N VAL A 23 5.10 14.18 -13.95
CA VAL A 23 4.54 14.58 -15.25
C VAL A 23 4.18 13.33 -16.03
N ASN A 24 2.88 13.06 -16.19
CA ASN A 24 2.38 11.93 -16.95
C ASN A 24 2.24 12.36 -18.43
N SER A 25 3.29 12.20 -19.24
CA SER A 25 3.23 12.52 -20.66
C SER A 25 2.38 11.46 -21.39
N ARG A 26 1.10 11.77 -21.63
CA ARG A 26 0.27 11.00 -22.56
C ARG A 26 0.49 11.52 -23.97
N SER A 27 1.31 10.82 -24.76
CA SER A 27 1.35 10.98 -26.22
C SER A 27 0.16 10.25 -26.83
N ARG A 28 -1.06 10.80 -26.68
CA ARG A 28 -2.23 10.32 -27.43
C ARG A 28 -2.22 10.99 -28.80
N GLY A 29 -1.90 10.21 -29.82
CA GLY A 29 -1.82 10.65 -31.22
C GLY A 29 -0.37 10.85 -31.64
N GLY A 30 0.08 10.09 -32.65
CA GLY A 30 1.44 10.12 -33.20
C GLY A 30 1.80 11.42 -33.94
N GLY A 31 1.50 12.57 -33.36
CA GLY A 31 2.10 13.84 -33.76
C GLY A 31 3.46 14.00 -33.10
N GLU A 32 4.40 14.59 -33.83
CA GLU A 32 5.71 14.92 -33.29
C GLU A 32 5.57 15.71 -31.98
N PRO A 33 6.37 15.35 -30.95
CA PRO A 33 6.32 16.04 -29.68
C PRO A 33 6.66 17.53 -29.88
N PRO A 34 5.94 18.47 -29.25
CA PRO A 34 6.30 19.89 -29.35
C PRO A 34 7.73 20.08 -28.80
N ALA A 35 8.52 20.98 -29.39
CA ALA A 35 9.95 21.22 -29.11
C ALA A 35 10.36 21.39 -27.62
N GLY A 36 9.39 21.57 -26.71
CA GLY A 36 9.61 21.52 -25.26
C GLY A 36 9.76 20.11 -24.65
N CYS A 37 9.21 19.08 -25.30
CA CYS A 37 9.34 17.67 -24.91
C CYS A 37 10.67 17.07 -25.40
N GLU A 38 11.18 17.51 -26.55
CA GLU A 38 12.55 17.20 -27.00
C GLU A 38 13.58 17.61 -25.94
N ARG A 39 13.40 18.75 -25.26
CA ARG A 39 14.25 19.15 -24.13
C ARG A 39 14.18 18.22 -22.92
N ILE A 40 13.08 17.52 -22.68
CA ILE A 40 12.96 16.56 -21.57
C ILE A 40 13.61 15.24 -21.97
N VAL A 41 13.37 14.79 -23.20
CA VAL A 41 14.01 13.60 -23.77
C VAL A 41 15.52 13.79 -23.88
N ASP A 42 16.00 14.92 -24.39
CA ASP A 42 17.43 15.31 -24.43
C ASP A 42 18.06 15.39 -23.03
N ARG A 43 17.31 15.85 -22.02
CA ARG A 43 17.80 15.86 -20.63
C ARG A 43 17.83 14.45 -20.03
N MET A 44 16.90 13.57 -20.39
CA MET A 44 16.94 12.16 -19.99
C MET A 44 18.08 11.41 -20.69
N ILE A 45 18.37 11.74 -21.95
CA ILE A 45 19.52 11.22 -22.72
C ILE A 45 20.84 11.71 -22.12
N LYS A 46 20.89 12.96 -21.61
CA LYS A 46 22.07 13.55 -20.92
C LYS A 46 22.15 13.25 -19.42
N ALA A 47 21.14 12.61 -18.83
CA ALA A 47 21.16 12.28 -17.41
C ALA A 47 22.13 11.11 -17.18
N ASN A 48 22.93 11.20 -16.11
CA ASN A 48 23.81 10.10 -15.70
C ASN A 48 22.97 8.85 -15.45
N LYS A 49 23.06 7.89 -16.38
CA LYS A 49 22.55 6.53 -16.21
C LYS A 49 23.62 5.73 -15.50
N ILE A 50 23.31 5.28 -14.29
CA ILE A 50 24.19 4.44 -13.49
C ILE A 50 23.63 3.02 -13.56
N PRO A 51 24.40 1.99 -13.93
CA PRO A 51 23.94 0.61 -13.81
C PRO A 51 23.38 0.34 -12.41
N LEU A 52 22.23 -0.32 -12.31
CA LEU A 52 21.57 -0.51 -11.02
C LEU A 52 22.49 -1.24 -10.04
N LEU A 53 23.23 -2.24 -10.51
CA LEU A 53 24.22 -2.95 -9.69
C LEU A 53 25.27 -2.00 -9.09
N ASP A 54 25.78 -1.06 -9.88
CA ASP A 54 26.76 -0.06 -9.41
C ASP A 54 26.12 0.89 -8.41
N HIS A 55 24.87 1.31 -8.64
CA HIS A 55 24.13 2.11 -7.67
C HIS A 55 23.96 1.34 -6.34
N ILE A 56 23.55 0.07 -6.39
CA ILE A 56 23.43 -0.80 -5.20
C ILE A 56 24.75 -0.87 -4.46
N HIS A 57 25.87 -1.12 -5.17
CA HIS A 57 27.20 -1.18 -4.55
C HIS A 57 27.64 0.16 -3.96
N SER A 58 27.37 1.28 -4.65
CA SER A 58 27.73 2.62 -4.18
C SER A 58 27.01 3.01 -2.89
N VAL A 59 25.75 2.62 -2.75
CA VAL A 59 24.91 2.83 -1.56
C VAL A 59 25.29 1.84 -0.45
N LYS A 60 25.63 0.60 -0.79
CA LYS A 60 26.12 -0.38 0.19
C LYS A 60 27.48 0.01 0.79
N GLY A 61 28.27 0.86 0.13
CA GLY A 61 29.59 1.25 0.61
C GLY A 61 30.44 0.03 1.00
N HIS A 62 31.23 0.15 2.08
CA HIS A 62 31.98 -0.96 2.66
C HIS A 62 31.19 -1.79 3.70
N ASP A 63 30.03 -1.31 4.15
CA ASP A 63 29.14 -2.01 5.08
C ASP A 63 27.79 -2.30 4.40
N PRO A 64 27.58 -3.53 3.88
CA PRO A 64 26.37 -3.93 3.17
C PRO A 64 25.07 -3.76 3.98
N TRP A 65 25.16 -3.56 5.30
CA TRP A 65 24.03 -3.40 6.20
C TRP A 65 23.54 -1.95 6.31
N ALA A 66 24.44 -0.97 6.31
CA ALA A 66 24.20 0.35 6.89
C ALA A 66 23.13 1.20 6.16
N GLU A 67 22.93 1.01 4.86
CA GLU A 67 21.96 1.80 4.06
C GLU A 67 20.80 1.00 3.47
N TRP A 68 20.84 -0.34 3.62
CA TRP A 68 19.90 -1.25 2.96
C TRP A 68 18.93 -1.90 3.94
N PHE A 69 19.41 -2.21 5.13
CA PHE A 69 18.66 -2.89 6.16
C PHE A 69 18.60 -2.03 7.41
N GLU A 70 17.47 -2.07 8.09
CA GLU A 70 17.29 -1.42 9.38
C GLU A 70 17.02 -2.49 10.44
N HIS A 71 17.91 -2.60 11.42
CA HIS A 71 17.65 -3.36 12.63
C HIS A 71 16.74 -2.56 13.56
N VAL A 72 15.56 -3.12 13.85
CA VAL A 72 14.64 -2.55 14.82
C VAL A 72 14.71 -3.37 16.10
N ASN A 73 15.43 -2.85 17.09
CA ASN A 73 15.50 -3.45 18.43
C ASN A 73 14.19 -3.20 19.17
N LEU A 74 13.53 -4.27 19.61
CA LEU A 74 12.24 -4.16 20.28
C LEU A 74 12.42 -4.13 21.81
N PRO A 75 11.71 -3.26 22.54
CA PRO A 75 11.68 -3.32 23.99
C PRO A 75 11.10 -4.65 24.47
N ARG A 76 11.59 -5.16 25.61
CA ARG A 76 11.16 -6.46 26.19
C ARG A 76 9.65 -6.65 26.28
N SER A 77 8.90 -5.56 26.47
CA SER A 77 7.44 -5.61 26.56
C SER A 77 6.73 -5.95 25.23
N LEU A 78 7.44 -5.89 24.11
CA LEU A 78 7.00 -6.25 22.75
C LEU A 78 7.54 -7.61 22.27
N LEU A 79 8.27 -8.33 23.12
CA LEU A 79 8.89 -9.61 22.79
C LEU A 79 8.22 -10.77 23.52
N LYS A 80 8.33 -11.99 22.99
CA LYS A 80 7.82 -13.21 23.66
C LYS A 80 8.79 -13.70 24.74
N SER A 81 10.09 -13.50 24.51
CA SER A 81 11.14 -13.97 25.40
C SER A 81 12.34 -13.02 25.39
N SER A 82 13.20 -13.15 26.40
CA SER A 82 14.43 -12.36 26.54
C SER A 82 15.52 -12.70 25.52
N LYS A 83 15.36 -13.76 24.74
CA LYS A 83 16.31 -14.19 23.69
C LYS A 83 15.99 -13.58 22.32
N GLU A 84 14.79 -13.02 22.15
CA GLU A 84 14.44 -12.28 20.94
C GLU A 84 15.00 -10.86 21.05
N TRP A 85 15.38 -10.27 19.92
CA TRP A 85 16.00 -8.94 19.88
C TRP A 85 15.18 -7.94 19.06
N GLY A 86 14.45 -8.40 18.04
CA GLY A 86 13.64 -7.54 17.19
C GLY A 86 13.41 -8.10 15.79
N GLY A 87 13.44 -7.23 14.78
CA GLY A 87 13.30 -7.60 13.37
C GLY A 87 14.10 -6.71 12.43
N VAL A 88 14.18 -7.11 11.16
CA VAL A 88 14.87 -6.36 10.11
C VAL A 88 13.86 -5.85 9.09
N LEU A 89 13.93 -4.56 8.80
CA LEU A 89 13.16 -3.88 7.75
C LEU A 89 14.08 -3.47 6.60
N LEU A 90 13.49 -3.18 5.43
CA LEU A 90 14.18 -2.44 4.38
C LEU A 90 14.30 -0.97 4.78
N GLN A 91 15.46 -0.37 4.55
CA GLN A 91 15.60 1.08 4.61
C GLN A 91 14.93 1.76 3.41
N ASP A 92 14.68 3.07 3.55
CA ASP A 92 13.99 3.89 2.56
C ASP A 92 14.63 3.82 1.16
N ALA A 93 15.97 3.78 1.07
CA ALA A 93 16.68 3.69 -0.20
C ALA A 93 16.38 2.36 -0.92
N ALA A 94 16.55 1.23 -0.23
CA ALA A 94 16.26 -0.10 -0.78
C ALA A 94 14.77 -0.26 -1.12
N ALA A 95 13.88 0.15 -0.21
CA ALA A 95 12.44 0.15 -0.42
C ALA A 95 12.08 0.94 -1.68
N LYS A 96 12.64 2.13 -1.86
CA LYS A 96 12.43 2.99 -3.03
C LYS A 96 12.92 2.34 -4.32
N VAL A 97 14.08 1.69 -4.34
CA VAL A 97 14.55 0.94 -5.51
C VAL A 97 13.55 -0.15 -5.91
N GLY A 98 13.09 -0.94 -4.94
CA GLY A 98 12.04 -1.94 -5.18
C GLY A 98 10.75 -1.31 -5.72
N GLN A 99 10.31 -0.18 -5.16
CA GLN A 99 9.12 0.53 -5.64
C GLN A 99 9.30 1.06 -7.07
N MET A 100 10.46 1.62 -7.40
CA MET A 100 10.76 2.14 -8.74
C MET A 100 10.81 1.01 -9.78
N LEU A 101 11.38 -0.15 -9.43
CA LEU A 101 11.38 -1.35 -10.28
C LEU A 101 9.95 -1.79 -10.57
N ALA A 102 9.15 -1.99 -9.52
CA ALA A 102 7.76 -2.40 -9.64
C ALA A 102 6.91 -1.40 -10.44
N LEU A 103 7.16 -0.10 -10.27
CA LEU A 103 6.50 0.96 -11.02
C LEU A 103 6.91 0.97 -12.50
N CYS A 104 8.17 0.68 -12.81
CA CYS A 104 8.65 0.57 -14.19
C CYS A 104 7.93 -0.58 -14.92
N LEU A 105 7.80 -1.74 -14.27
CA LEU A 105 7.03 -2.87 -14.79
C LEU A 105 5.55 -2.50 -15.01
N GLU A 106 4.91 -1.87 -14.03
CA GLU A 106 3.50 -1.49 -14.16
C GLU A 106 3.27 -0.50 -15.31
N ARG A 107 4.21 0.41 -15.58
CA ARG A 107 4.11 1.33 -16.73
C ARG A 107 4.10 0.57 -18.05
N ALA A 108 5.01 -0.39 -18.21
CA ALA A 108 5.03 -1.25 -19.39
C ALA A 108 3.71 -2.04 -19.49
N HIS A 109 3.30 -2.70 -18.41
CA HIS A 109 2.10 -3.55 -18.37
C HIS A 109 0.80 -2.76 -18.64
N CYS A 110 0.67 -1.54 -18.09
CA CYS A 110 -0.44 -0.63 -18.38
C CYS A 110 -0.52 -0.25 -19.87
N SER A 111 0.60 -0.24 -20.58
CA SER A 111 0.64 0.07 -22.01
C SER A 111 0.37 -1.14 -22.91
N GLY A 112 0.07 -2.31 -22.31
CA GLY A 112 -0.10 -3.56 -23.05
C GLY A 112 1.24 -4.14 -23.54
N LYS A 113 2.33 -3.82 -22.85
CA LYS A 113 3.68 -4.30 -23.15
C LYS A 113 4.29 -5.04 -21.95
N CYS A 114 5.28 -5.87 -22.20
CA CYS A 114 6.14 -6.53 -21.19
C CYS A 114 7.59 -6.51 -21.69
N PHE A 115 8.56 -6.67 -20.79
CA PHE A 115 9.95 -6.91 -21.20
C PHE A 115 10.17 -8.39 -21.57
N GLY A 116 9.34 -9.29 -21.02
CA GLY A 116 9.44 -10.74 -21.25
C GLY A 116 10.53 -11.41 -20.41
N GLY A 117 11.01 -10.71 -19.38
CA GLY A 117 12.20 -11.04 -18.62
C GLY A 117 13.35 -10.06 -18.86
N PHE A 118 14.18 -9.85 -17.86
CA PHE A 118 15.37 -8.99 -17.88
C PHE A 118 16.34 -9.42 -16.77
N ASP A 119 17.57 -8.95 -16.81
CA ASP A 119 18.56 -9.14 -15.76
C ASP A 119 18.96 -7.80 -15.12
N ILE A 120 19.69 -7.81 -14.00
CA ILE A 120 20.11 -6.57 -13.34
C ILE A 120 20.98 -5.70 -14.26
N HIS A 121 21.72 -6.32 -15.18
CA HIS A 121 22.56 -5.62 -16.17
C HIS A 121 21.75 -4.80 -17.19
N ASP A 122 20.45 -5.10 -17.35
CA ASP A 122 19.56 -4.32 -18.21
C ASP A 122 19.01 -3.08 -17.49
N VAL A 123 19.24 -2.96 -16.17
CA VAL A 123 18.59 -1.96 -15.32
C VAL A 123 19.53 -0.82 -14.98
N TYR A 124 19.05 0.41 -15.16
CA TYR A 124 19.78 1.63 -14.89
C TYR A 124 19.00 2.52 -13.92
N TYR A 125 19.72 3.05 -12.93
CA TYR A 125 19.25 4.12 -12.07
C TYR A 125 19.56 5.47 -12.70
N ILE A 126 18.55 6.32 -12.86
CA ILE A 126 18.69 7.68 -13.35
C ILE A 126 18.61 8.64 -12.17
N GLU A 127 19.77 9.00 -11.62
CA GLU A 127 19.91 9.73 -10.35
C GLU A 127 19.12 11.04 -10.31
N TYR A 128 19.26 11.87 -11.33
CA TYR A 128 18.62 13.19 -11.40
C TYR A 128 17.09 13.11 -11.28
N TYR A 129 16.49 12.06 -11.82
CA TYR A 129 15.03 11.87 -11.83
C TYR A 129 14.55 10.91 -10.75
N GLN A 130 15.46 10.18 -10.09
CA GLN A 130 15.16 9.10 -9.17
C GLN A 130 14.18 8.11 -9.80
N LEU A 131 14.58 7.56 -10.95
CA LEU A 131 13.80 6.60 -11.74
C LEU A 131 14.66 5.41 -12.13
N ILE A 132 13.97 4.32 -12.50
CA ILE A 132 14.60 3.15 -13.10
C ILE A 132 14.21 3.06 -14.58
N ASP A 133 15.22 2.82 -15.39
CA ASP A 133 15.12 2.51 -16.82
C ASP A 133 15.55 1.06 -17.04
N ILE A 134 14.72 0.28 -17.71
CA ILE A 134 15.04 -1.11 -18.08
C ILE A 134 15.29 -1.11 -19.58
N ASN A 135 16.55 -1.27 -19.97
CA ASN A 135 17.00 -1.28 -21.34
C ASN A 135 16.83 -2.66 -22.01
N ALA A 136 15.75 -3.36 -21.68
CA ALA A 136 15.36 -4.61 -22.31
C ALA A 136 14.30 -4.33 -23.40
N PRO A 137 14.27 -5.11 -24.51
CA PRO A 137 13.26 -4.94 -25.54
C PRO A 137 11.84 -5.11 -25.01
N MET A 138 10.97 -4.13 -25.28
CA MET A 138 9.54 -4.26 -24.98
C MET A 138 8.82 -5.05 -26.08
N THR A 139 7.96 -5.97 -25.64
CA THR A 139 7.16 -6.85 -26.49
C THR A 139 5.69 -6.80 -26.07
N ASP A 140 4.78 -7.39 -26.85
CA ASP A 140 3.36 -7.42 -26.50
C ASP A 140 3.09 -8.21 -25.22
N PHE A 141 2.12 -7.71 -24.44
CA PHE A 141 1.72 -8.31 -23.18
C PHE A 141 1.16 -9.71 -23.37
N THR A 142 1.69 -10.67 -22.60
CA THR A 142 1.13 -12.01 -22.43
C THR A 142 1.30 -12.41 -20.97
N SER A 143 0.45 -13.32 -20.47
CA SER A 143 0.54 -13.82 -19.09
C SER A 143 1.93 -14.35 -18.78
N ARG A 144 2.48 -15.21 -19.63
CA ARG A 144 3.86 -15.71 -19.53
C ARG A 144 4.93 -14.60 -19.43
N ARG A 145 4.85 -13.57 -20.28
CA ARG A 145 5.84 -12.47 -20.26
C ARG A 145 5.70 -11.59 -19.02
N TYR A 146 4.47 -11.34 -18.57
CA TYR A 146 4.21 -10.68 -17.29
C TYR A 146 4.83 -11.44 -16.12
N ILE A 147 4.70 -12.77 -16.11
CA ILE A 147 5.31 -13.63 -15.10
C ILE A 147 6.84 -13.52 -15.15
N ASN A 148 7.44 -13.60 -16.34
CA ASN A 148 8.90 -13.47 -16.51
C ASN A 148 9.42 -12.12 -16.00
N ASP A 149 8.69 -11.03 -16.21
CA ASP A 149 9.06 -9.71 -15.69
C ASP A 149 9.10 -9.72 -14.15
N TRP A 150 8.09 -10.30 -13.49
CA TRP A 150 8.07 -10.41 -12.03
C TRP A 150 9.10 -11.41 -11.49
N LEU A 151 9.39 -12.49 -12.21
CA LEU A 151 10.47 -13.42 -11.85
C LEU A 151 11.85 -12.75 -11.95
N SER A 152 12.04 -11.86 -12.92
CA SER A 152 13.25 -11.03 -13.06
C SER A 152 13.38 -10.05 -11.90
N PHE A 153 12.28 -9.37 -11.55
CA PHE A 153 12.19 -8.57 -10.32
C PHE A 153 12.58 -9.39 -9.08
N LYS A 154 11.97 -10.57 -8.92
CA LYS A 154 12.24 -11.46 -7.79
C LYS A 154 13.71 -11.84 -7.72
N LYS A 155 14.33 -12.20 -8.85
CA LYS A 155 15.76 -12.55 -8.92
C LYS A 155 16.64 -11.41 -8.39
N ILE A 156 16.38 -10.16 -8.81
CA ILE A 156 17.10 -8.99 -8.30
C ILE A 156 16.95 -8.85 -6.78
N ILE A 157 15.75 -9.06 -6.24
CA ILE A 157 15.51 -9.04 -4.78
C ILE A 157 16.24 -10.18 -4.07
N ASP A 158 16.18 -11.40 -4.63
CA ASP A 158 16.85 -12.58 -4.06
C ASP A 158 18.36 -12.37 -3.97
N ASP A 159 18.97 -11.80 -5.01
CA ASP A 159 20.42 -11.67 -5.13
C ASP A 159 20.98 -10.48 -4.34
N HIS A 160 20.20 -9.40 -4.17
CA HIS A 160 20.73 -8.15 -3.62
C HIS A 160 20.00 -7.58 -2.39
N PHE A 161 18.79 -8.04 -2.07
CA PHE A 161 17.92 -7.47 -1.03
C PHE A 161 17.64 -8.46 0.12
N ARG A 162 18.43 -9.53 0.21
CA ARG A 162 18.44 -10.46 1.35
C ARG A 162 19.60 -10.14 2.28
N TYR A 163 19.40 -10.41 3.57
CA TYR A 163 20.41 -10.22 4.61
C TYR A 163 20.76 -11.57 5.24
N THR A 164 21.96 -11.68 5.83
CA THR A 164 22.32 -12.87 6.61
C THR A 164 21.74 -12.73 8.01
N ASP A 165 20.77 -13.57 8.37
CA ASP A 165 20.14 -13.52 9.69
C ASP A 165 21.18 -13.81 10.79
N PRO A 166 21.38 -12.88 11.75
CA PRO A 166 22.40 -13.05 12.78
C PRO A 166 22.14 -14.24 13.71
N THR A 167 20.90 -14.73 13.75
CA THR A 167 20.48 -15.85 14.61
C THR A 167 20.71 -17.21 13.94
N SER A 168 20.42 -17.29 12.64
CA SER A 168 20.40 -18.56 11.90
C SER A 168 21.56 -18.73 10.91
N GLY A 169 22.22 -17.64 10.53
CA GLY A 169 23.31 -17.62 9.55
C GLY A 169 22.84 -17.78 8.10
N TYR A 170 21.54 -17.94 7.85
CA TYR A 170 20.98 -18.08 6.50
C TYR A 170 20.61 -16.73 5.90
N LEU A 171 20.62 -16.67 4.57
CA LEU A 171 20.03 -15.54 3.84
C LEU A 171 18.52 -15.51 4.09
N SER A 172 18.02 -14.36 4.50
CA SER A 172 16.62 -14.15 4.89
C SER A 172 16.07 -12.88 4.22
N TYR A 173 14.77 -12.87 3.98
CA TYR A 173 14.09 -11.64 3.56
C TYR A 173 13.79 -10.77 4.78
N THR A 174 13.76 -9.46 4.58
CA THR A 174 13.21 -8.54 5.57
C THR A 174 11.72 -8.78 5.76
N LEU A 175 11.18 -8.20 6.84
CA LEU A 175 9.76 -8.35 7.17
C LEU A 175 8.85 -7.97 5.99
N TYR A 176 7.79 -8.76 5.80
CA TYR A 176 6.79 -8.64 4.71
C TYR A 176 7.27 -8.97 3.29
N VAL A 177 8.58 -8.93 3.00
CA VAL A 177 9.11 -9.17 1.64
C VAL A 177 8.99 -10.64 1.24
N GLU A 178 9.15 -11.57 2.18
CA GLU A 178 9.03 -13.01 1.90
C GLU A 178 7.65 -13.37 1.32
N ASP A 179 6.57 -12.87 1.92
CA ASP A 179 5.20 -13.11 1.43
C ASP A 179 5.00 -12.53 0.02
N PHE A 180 5.64 -11.39 -0.28
CA PHE A 180 5.61 -10.81 -1.62
C PHE A 180 6.35 -11.69 -2.64
N MET A 181 7.55 -12.16 -2.31
CA MET A 181 8.34 -13.02 -3.20
C MET A 181 7.69 -14.39 -3.41
N PHE A 182 7.06 -14.93 -2.38
CA PHE A 182 6.27 -16.15 -2.47
C PHE A 182 5.09 -15.99 -3.44
N ARG A 183 4.38 -14.85 -3.40
CA ARG A 183 3.28 -14.57 -4.34
C ARG A 183 3.71 -14.50 -5.79
N ILE A 184 4.87 -13.90 -6.07
CA ILE A 184 5.43 -13.88 -7.43
C ILE A 184 5.64 -15.32 -7.92
N SER A 185 6.15 -16.19 -7.04
CA SER A 185 6.41 -17.60 -7.34
C SER A 185 5.13 -18.41 -7.59
N LEU A 186 3.97 -17.91 -7.16
CA LEU A 186 2.66 -18.54 -7.35
C LEU A 186 1.89 -17.98 -8.56
N LEU A 187 2.47 -17.11 -9.37
CA LEU A 187 1.81 -16.64 -10.58
C LEU A 187 1.67 -17.79 -11.60
N GLU A 188 0.46 -17.96 -12.13
CA GLU A 188 0.13 -19.00 -13.10
C GLU A 188 -0.03 -18.42 -14.51
N ASP A 189 0.42 -19.17 -15.53
CA ASP A 189 0.30 -18.77 -16.94
C ASP A 189 -1.12 -19.04 -17.47
N VAL A 190 -2.09 -18.33 -16.92
CA VAL A 190 -3.48 -18.36 -17.36
C VAL A 190 -3.87 -17.02 -18.02
N PRO A 191 -4.81 -16.99 -18.97
CA PRO A 191 -5.12 -15.77 -19.73
C PRO A 191 -5.50 -14.56 -18.87
N SER A 192 -6.03 -14.73 -17.66
CA SER A 192 -6.41 -13.60 -16.79
C SER A 192 -5.24 -12.96 -16.03
N THR A 193 -4.08 -13.63 -15.93
CA THR A 193 -2.95 -13.17 -15.11
C THR A 193 -2.43 -11.81 -15.55
N GLY A 194 -2.40 -10.86 -14.61
CA GLY A 194 -1.89 -9.51 -14.83
C GLY A 194 -2.68 -8.67 -15.84
N ARG A 195 -3.79 -9.16 -16.40
CA ARG A 195 -4.56 -8.41 -17.40
C ARG A 195 -5.33 -7.24 -16.80
N SER A 196 -5.95 -7.45 -15.63
CA SER A 196 -6.68 -6.38 -14.95
C SER A 196 -5.73 -5.50 -14.14
N TRP A 197 -6.05 -4.21 -14.03
CA TRP A 197 -5.29 -3.28 -13.20
C TRP A 197 -5.24 -3.75 -11.74
N ARG A 198 -6.33 -4.31 -11.20
CA ARG A 198 -6.39 -4.78 -9.81
C ARG A 198 -5.49 -5.99 -9.57
N ALA A 199 -5.48 -6.96 -10.50
CA ALA A 199 -4.58 -8.11 -10.44
C ALA A 199 -3.10 -7.68 -10.42
N ARG A 200 -2.73 -6.67 -11.21
CA ARG A 200 -1.38 -6.10 -11.17
C ARG A 200 -1.11 -5.25 -9.93
N ALA A 201 -2.12 -4.55 -9.43
CA ALA A 201 -1.98 -3.62 -8.31
C ALA A 201 -1.60 -4.28 -6.99
N VAL A 202 -1.89 -5.58 -6.82
CA VAL A 202 -1.37 -6.37 -5.70
C VAL A 202 0.16 -6.46 -5.69
N PHE A 203 0.80 -6.41 -6.87
CA PHE A 203 2.25 -6.47 -7.03
C PHE A 203 2.89 -5.09 -7.07
N PHE A 204 2.39 -4.15 -7.90
CA PHE A 204 3.05 -2.85 -8.03
C PHE A 204 2.83 -1.90 -6.84
N LYS A 205 1.74 -2.07 -6.08
CA LYS A 205 1.50 -1.32 -4.82
C LYS A 205 1.78 -2.17 -3.59
N ASN A 206 2.65 -3.17 -3.69
CA ASN A 206 2.81 -4.14 -2.62
C ASN A 206 3.30 -3.48 -1.33
N ILE A 207 2.63 -3.77 -0.23
CA ILE A 207 2.89 -3.13 1.05
C ILE A 207 4.24 -3.48 1.68
N SER A 208 4.89 -4.56 1.23
CA SER A 208 6.22 -4.95 1.71
C SER A 208 7.30 -3.92 1.40
N LEU A 209 7.08 -3.08 0.39
CA LEU A 209 8.00 -2.03 -0.02
C LEU A 209 7.65 -0.65 0.57
N GLU A 210 6.60 -0.55 1.39
CA GLU A 210 6.21 0.71 2.05
C GLU A 210 6.99 0.92 3.36
N SER A 211 7.04 2.16 3.87
CA SER A 211 7.59 2.41 5.21
C SER A 211 6.67 1.89 6.31
N SER A 212 7.20 1.66 7.52
CA SER A 212 6.39 1.25 8.68
C SER A 212 5.29 2.25 9.01
N GLU A 213 5.59 3.54 8.94
CA GLU A 213 4.63 4.61 9.18
C GLU A 213 3.48 4.52 8.17
N ARG A 214 3.80 4.25 6.90
CA ARG A 214 2.80 4.11 5.86
C ARG A 214 1.94 2.87 6.07
N ARG A 215 2.52 1.74 6.49
CA ARG A 215 1.76 0.53 6.86
C ARG A 215 0.79 0.77 8.00
N VAL A 216 1.23 1.47 9.05
CA VAL A 216 0.36 1.83 10.17
C VAL A 216 -0.78 2.74 9.70
N GLN A 217 -0.50 3.75 8.87
CA GLN A 217 -1.54 4.60 8.28
C GLN A 217 -2.53 3.82 7.43
N ILE A 218 -2.08 2.83 6.68
CA ILE A 218 -2.95 1.96 5.88
C ILE A 218 -3.90 1.18 6.80
N VAL A 219 -3.40 0.59 7.89
CA VAL A 219 -4.24 -0.12 8.86
C VAL A 219 -5.24 0.83 9.54
N GLU A 220 -4.79 2.00 9.98
CA GLU A 220 -5.65 3.04 10.56
C GLU A 220 -6.74 3.49 9.57
N GLY A 221 -6.36 3.70 8.31
CA GLY A 221 -7.24 4.12 7.23
C GLY A 221 -8.26 3.04 6.83
N LEU A 222 -7.88 1.76 6.81
CA LEU A 222 -8.79 0.64 6.53
C LEU A 222 -9.90 0.54 7.59
N VAL A 223 -9.55 0.73 8.86
CA VAL A 223 -10.52 0.72 9.95
C VAL A 223 -11.44 1.95 9.88
N GLY A 224 -10.88 3.13 9.60
CA GLY A 224 -11.68 4.34 9.37
C GLY A 224 -12.66 4.17 8.21
N PHE A 225 -12.18 3.64 7.09
CA PHE A 225 -12.97 3.34 5.91
C PHE A 225 -14.14 2.41 6.23
N HIS A 226 -13.93 1.30 6.95
CA HIS A 226 -15.01 0.41 7.37
C HIS A 226 -16.08 1.15 8.19
N ARG A 227 -15.67 1.96 9.18
CA ARG A 227 -16.58 2.70 10.07
C ARG A 227 -17.42 3.76 9.37
N GLU A 228 -16.99 4.27 8.23
CA GLU A 228 -17.72 5.31 7.48
C GLU A 228 -18.73 4.71 6.49
N ARG A 229 -18.71 3.39 6.28
CA ARG A 229 -19.55 2.69 5.30
C ARG A 229 -20.93 2.34 5.83
N LEU A 230 -21.85 2.07 4.91
CA LEU A 230 -23.17 1.49 5.21
C LEU A 230 -23.02 0.04 5.69
N THR A 231 -24.02 -0.48 6.40
CA THR A 231 -23.97 -1.83 6.98
C THR A 231 -23.68 -2.93 5.95
N SER A 232 -24.34 -2.90 4.79
CA SER A 232 -24.14 -3.88 3.71
C SER A 232 -22.70 -3.88 3.17
N ASP A 233 -22.08 -2.70 3.05
CA ASP A 233 -20.69 -2.56 2.60
C ASP A 233 -19.70 -3.07 3.65
N ARG A 234 -20.04 -2.92 4.94
CA ARG A 234 -19.24 -3.44 6.05
C ARG A 234 -19.28 -4.96 6.10
N GLU A 235 -20.46 -5.55 5.92
CA GLU A 235 -20.64 -7.01 5.86
C GLU A 235 -19.79 -7.61 4.74
N LEU A 236 -19.83 -7.02 3.54
CA LEU A 236 -18.97 -7.44 2.43
C LEU A 236 -17.48 -7.28 2.75
N PHE A 237 -17.08 -6.14 3.34
CA PHE A 237 -15.69 -5.92 3.75
C PHE A 237 -15.20 -6.98 4.74
N GLU A 238 -16.03 -7.33 5.72
CA GLU A 238 -15.73 -8.36 6.72
C GLU A 238 -15.68 -9.75 6.10
N GLU A 239 -16.62 -10.07 5.20
CA GLU A 239 -16.68 -11.33 4.44
C GLU A 239 -15.38 -11.57 3.65
N VAL A 240 -14.96 -10.58 2.87
CA VAL A 240 -13.72 -10.61 2.08
C VAL A 240 -12.49 -10.85 2.96
N LEU A 241 -12.51 -10.36 4.19
CA LEU A 241 -11.43 -10.52 5.16
C LEU A 241 -11.57 -11.73 6.10
N GLN A 242 -12.50 -12.66 5.87
CA GLN A 242 -12.65 -13.86 6.71
C GLN A 242 -11.44 -14.80 6.67
N ASP A 243 -11.42 -15.83 7.51
CA ASP A 243 -10.40 -16.89 7.50
C ASP A 243 -8.97 -16.40 7.83
N CYS A 244 -8.80 -15.33 8.60
CA CYS A 244 -7.48 -14.86 9.04
C CYS A 244 -6.75 -15.80 10.03
N GLY A 245 -7.29 -17.00 10.25
CA GLY A 245 -6.77 -18.01 11.15
C GLY A 245 -6.77 -17.60 12.62
N TYR A 246 -6.10 -18.42 13.43
CA TYR A 246 -5.99 -18.25 14.88
C TYR A 246 -4.84 -17.29 15.24
N TRP A 247 -5.12 -15.99 15.23
CA TRP A 247 -4.13 -14.94 15.48
C TRP A 247 -4.03 -14.50 16.95
N LYS A 248 -5.12 -14.54 17.75
CA LYS A 248 -5.06 -14.06 19.15
C LYS A 248 -4.16 -14.92 20.02
N ARG A 249 -4.13 -16.24 19.76
CA ARG A 249 -3.24 -17.14 20.50
C ARG A 249 -1.78 -16.76 20.33
N LYS A 250 -1.39 -16.25 19.15
CA LYS A 250 -0.03 -15.78 18.88
C LYS A 250 0.26 -14.47 19.59
N THR A 251 -0.67 -13.51 19.53
CA THR A 251 -0.50 -12.17 20.14
C THR A 251 -0.53 -12.20 21.68
N ARG A 252 -1.27 -13.14 22.30
CA ARG A 252 -1.24 -13.36 23.77
C ARG A 252 0.14 -13.70 24.33
N ARG A 253 1.07 -14.19 23.50
CA ARG A 253 2.44 -14.51 23.93
C ARG A 253 3.31 -13.28 24.16
N VAL A 254 2.89 -12.11 23.69
CA VAL A 254 3.61 -10.85 23.86
C VAL A 254 2.90 -9.99 24.91
N PRO A 255 3.58 -9.51 25.97
CA PRO A 255 2.94 -8.85 27.10
C PRO A 255 2.03 -7.68 26.72
N ARG A 256 2.53 -6.71 25.93
CA ARG A 256 1.74 -5.52 25.56
C ARG A 256 0.62 -5.82 24.59
N MET A 257 0.81 -6.79 23.69
CA MET A 257 -0.26 -7.23 22.78
C MET A 257 -1.36 -8.00 23.52
N SER A 258 -0.98 -8.83 24.50
CA SER A 258 -1.94 -9.48 25.40
C SER A 258 -2.74 -8.44 26.19
N SER A 259 -2.06 -7.42 26.74
CA SER A 259 -2.72 -6.33 27.44
C SER A 259 -3.67 -5.52 26.55
N ALA A 260 -3.35 -5.38 25.25
CA ALA A 260 -4.23 -4.74 24.28
C ALA A 260 -5.48 -5.59 23.97
N LEU A 261 -5.33 -6.92 23.91
CA LEU A 261 -6.44 -7.85 23.70
C LEU A 261 -7.45 -7.86 24.84
N THR A 262 -6.97 -7.71 26.07
CA THR A 262 -7.80 -7.74 27.29
C THR A 262 -8.10 -6.35 27.81
N TYR A 263 -7.95 -5.32 26.96
CA TYR A 263 -8.23 -3.95 27.36
C TYR A 263 -9.71 -3.82 27.74
N SER A 264 -9.97 -3.30 28.94
CA SER A 264 -11.30 -3.14 29.52
C SER A 264 -11.57 -1.70 29.89
N VAL A 265 -12.83 -1.28 29.79
CA VAL A 265 -13.31 0.05 30.19
C VAL A 265 -14.49 -0.11 31.13
N LYS A 266 -14.81 0.94 31.89
CA LYS A 266 -16.04 0.97 32.68
C LYS A 266 -17.24 1.32 31.80
N ASN A 267 -18.32 0.55 31.89
CA ASN A 267 -19.59 0.89 31.25
C ASN A 267 -20.36 1.95 32.07
N GLU A 268 -21.56 2.32 31.59
CA GLU A 268 -22.44 3.27 32.28
C GLU A 268 -22.83 2.83 33.70
N LEU A 269 -22.81 1.52 33.96
CA LEU A 269 -23.11 0.90 35.25
C LEU A 269 -21.86 0.76 36.16
N GLN A 270 -20.72 1.33 35.79
CA GLN A 270 -19.42 1.22 36.48
C GLN A 270 -18.80 -0.19 36.49
N ASP A 271 -19.33 -1.13 35.71
CA ASP A 271 -18.76 -2.46 35.55
C ASP A 271 -17.62 -2.46 34.55
N TRP A 272 -16.57 -3.24 34.84
CA TRP A 272 -15.49 -3.47 33.89
C TRP A 272 -15.94 -4.42 32.79
N VAL A 273 -16.01 -3.91 31.56
CA VAL A 273 -16.35 -4.68 30.37
C VAL A 273 -15.19 -4.65 29.37
N PRO A 274 -15.01 -5.69 28.54
CA PRO A 274 -14.08 -5.63 27.41
C PRO A 274 -14.36 -4.39 26.57
N ALA A 275 -13.32 -3.61 26.29
CA ALA A 275 -13.47 -2.40 25.49
C ALA A 275 -13.77 -2.72 24.02
N ASN A 276 -13.28 -3.86 23.55
CA ASN A 276 -13.54 -4.38 22.21
C ASN A 276 -13.59 -5.91 22.26
N ASP A 277 -14.60 -6.49 21.60
CA ASP A 277 -14.64 -7.91 21.33
C ASP A 277 -14.00 -8.20 19.98
N TYR A 278 -12.79 -8.74 20.04
CA TYR A 278 -12.11 -9.25 18.84
C TYR A 278 -12.66 -10.64 18.52
N PHE A 279 -12.81 -11.01 17.24
CA PHE A 279 -13.20 -12.37 16.85
C PHE A 279 -12.02 -13.12 16.22
N GLU A 280 -11.86 -14.38 16.61
CA GLU A 280 -10.89 -15.27 15.96
C GLU A 280 -11.35 -15.55 14.53
N ASN A 281 -10.42 -15.78 13.60
CA ASN A 281 -10.70 -15.97 12.16
C ASN A 281 -11.29 -14.76 11.42
N CYS A 282 -11.59 -13.65 12.09
CA CYS A 282 -12.04 -12.41 11.43
C CYS A 282 -10.85 -11.48 11.12
N GLY A 283 -10.60 -11.19 9.85
CA GLY A 283 -9.51 -10.30 9.43
C GLY A 283 -9.75 -8.83 9.75
N TYR A 284 -11.00 -8.37 9.74
CA TYR A 284 -11.32 -7.04 10.26
C TYR A 284 -11.01 -6.94 11.76
N SER A 285 -11.36 -7.96 12.56
CA SER A 285 -10.98 -8.00 13.98
C SER A 285 -9.46 -7.93 14.19
N GLN A 286 -8.69 -8.58 13.33
CA GLN A 286 -7.23 -8.50 13.34
C GLN A 286 -6.71 -7.10 12.99
N LEU A 287 -7.24 -6.46 11.93
CA LEU A 287 -6.88 -5.08 11.56
C LEU A 287 -7.28 -4.09 12.66
N TYR A 288 -8.45 -4.28 13.25
CA TYR A 288 -8.96 -3.44 14.32
C TYR A 288 -8.12 -3.56 15.60
N PHE A 289 -7.70 -4.79 15.94
CA PHE A 289 -6.70 -5.02 16.98
C PHE A 289 -5.40 -4.26 16.69
N CYS A 290 -4.85 -4.38 15.49
CA CYS A 290 -3.61 -3.69 15.11
C CYS A 290 -3.76 -2.17 15.26
N ARG A 291 -4.86 -1.59 14.77
CA ARG A 291 -5.18 -0.16 14.95
C ARG A 291 -5.23 0.25 16.42
N CYS A 292 -5.92 -0.52 17.26
CA CYS A 292 -5.99 -0.25 18.71
C CYS A 292 -4.62 -0.35 19.37
N PHE A 293 -3.83 -1.36 19.00
CA PHE A 293 -2.48 -1.55 19.49
C PHE A 293 -1.57 -0.37 19.12
N PHE A 294 -1.58 0.06 17.86
CA PHE A 294 -0.84 1.23 17.40
C PHE A 294 -1.27 2.50 18.13
N GLY A 295 -2.58 2.72 18.29
CA GLY A 295 -3.11 3.93 18.94
C GLY A 295 -2.80 4.02 20.43
N HIS A 296 -2.89 2.92 21.18
CA HIS A 296 -2.73 2.95 22.64
C HIS A 296 -1.29 2.80 23.12
N TYR A 297 -0.42 2.17 22.33
CA TYR A 297 0.94 1.84 22.76
C TYR A 297 2.03 2.64 22.05
N THR A 298 1.66 3.55 21.13
CA THR A 298 2.60 4.58 20.68
C THR A 298 2.78 5.57 21.84
N VAL A 299 4.00 5.63 22.39
CA VAL A 299 4.36 6.54 23.49
C VAL A 299 5.57 7.36 23.04
N PRO A 300 5.43 8.69 22.86
CA PRO A 300 6.52 9.54 22.41
C PRO A 300 7.80 9.33 23.23
N GLY A 301 8.92 9.11 22.53
CA GLY A 301 10.23 8.86 23.15
C GLY A 301 10.39 7.52 23.87
N ARG A 302 9.41 6.61 23.81
CA ARG A 302 9.49 5.27 24.46
C ARG A 302 9.18 4.11 23.53
N ILE A 303 8.09 4.20 22.77
CA ILE A 303 7.67 3.17 21.82
C ILE A 303 7.10 3.85 20.57
N THR A 304 7.72 3.57 19.43
CA THR A 304 7.43 4.15 18.13
C THR A 304 6.46 3.29 17.32
N LYS A 305 5.79 3.91 16.31
CA LYS A 305 4.94 3.18 15.36
C LYS A 305 5.73 2.10 14.60
N LYS A 306 7.01 2.34 14.30
CA LYS A 306 7.92 1.39 13.65
C LYS A 306 8.15 0.15 14.50
N GLU A 307 8.44 0.30 15.79
CA GLU A 307 8.60 -0.84 16.71
C GLU A 307 7.30 -1.65 16.85
N LEU A 308 6.14 -0.98 16.90
CA LEU A 308 4.85 -1.68 16.97
C LEU A 308 4.53 -2.43 15.67
N ASP A 309 4.73 -1.83 14.50
CA ASP A 309 4.59 -2.48 13.19
C ASP A 309 5.51 -3.71 13.08
N THR A 310 6.77 -3.55 13.48
CA THR A 310 7.75 -4.64 13.48
C THR A 310 7.30 -5.79 14.38
N ALA A 311 6.87 -5.49 15.62
CA ALA A 311 6.39 -6.51 16.54
C ALA A 311 5.17 -7.25 15.99
N VAL A 312 4.21 -6.54 15.38
CA VAL A 312 3.04 -7.16 14.76
C VAL A 312 3.45 -8.02 13.57
N GLY A 313 4.30 -7.52 12.68
CA GLY A 313 4.72 -8.27 11.49
C GLY A 313 5.51 -9.53 11.83
N ILE A 314 6.35 -9.53 12.87
CA ILE A 314 7.05 -10.76 13.32
C ILE A 314 6.04 -11.84 13.74
N LEU A 315 4.97 -11.45 14.45
CA LEU A 315 3.95 -12.41 14.91
C LEU A 315 2.97 -12.81 13.82
N LEU A 316 2.59 -11.84 12.98
CA LEU A 316 1.51 -11.90 12.02
C LEU A 316 2.01 -11.37 10.65
N PRO A 317 2.99 -12.03 10.01
CA PRO A 317 3.65 -11.50 8.80
C PRO A 317 2.68 -11.32 7.62
N GLY A 318 1.62 -12.12 7.57
CA GLY A 318 0.61 -12.05 6.52
C GLY A 318 -0.51 -11.03 6.74
N HIS A 319 -0.61 -10.35 7.90
CA HIS A 319 -1.84 -9.62 8.25
C HIS A 319 -2.23 -8.53 7.24
N ILE A 320 -1.30 -7.66 6.83
CA ILE A 320 -1.60 -6.62 5.83
C ILE A 320 -1.48 -7.13 4.38
N PRO A 321 -0.43 -7.87 3.98
CA PRO A 321 -0.35 -8.39 2.62
C PRO A 321 -1.57 -9.25 2.23
N ARG A 322 -2.12 -10.04 3.16
CA ARG A 322 -3.34 -10.83 2.95
C ARG A 322 -4.56 -9.93 2.79
N ALA A 323 -4.71 -8.92 3.66
CA ALA A 323 -5.79 -7.95 3.55
C ALA A 323 -5.74 -7.20 2.21
N GLN A 324 -4.55 -6.75 1.79
CA GLN A 324 -4.33 -6.12 0.48
C GLN A 324 -4.79 -7.03 -0.66
N LYS A 325 -4.39 -8.32 -0.64
CA LYS A 325 -4.79 -9.29 -1.68
C LYS A 325 -6.31 -9.36 -1.84
N ARG A 326 -6.98 -9.63 -0.73
CA ARG A 326 -8.43 -9.91 -0.70
C ARG A 326 -9.23 -8.67 -1.05
N LEU A 327 -8.91 -7.54 -0.42
CA LEU A 327 -9.60 -6.28 -0.69
C LEU A 327 -9.39 -5.78 -2.13
N MET A 328 -8.28 -6.13 -2.78
CA MET A 328 -8.05 -5.70 -4.16
C MET A 328 -8.61 -6.68 -5.20
N VAL A 329 -8.65 -7.99 -4.91
CA VAL A 329 -9.14 -9.03 -5.83
C VAL A 329 -10.65 -9.23 -5.72
N ASP A 330 -11.17 -9.38 -4.50
CA ASP A 330 -12.58 -9.78 -4.32
C ASP A 330 -13.55 -8.64 -4.69
N TYR A 331 -13.16 -7.39 -4.43
CA TYR A 331 -13.92 -6.21 -4.90
C TYR A 331 -14.00 -6.12 -6.43
N GLU A 332 -13.09 -6.74 -7.19
CA GLU A 332 -13.22 -6.82 -8.65
C GLU A 332 -14.36 -7.75 -9.05
N LYS A 333 -14.39 -8.96 -8.47
CA LYS A 333 -15.38 -9.98 -8.78
C LYS A 333 -16.79 -9.47 -8.48
N THR A 334 -17.00 -8.86 -7.32
CA THR A 334 -18.30 -8.27 -6.96
C THR A 334 -18.72 -7.16 -7.92
N GLN A 335 -17.79 -6.34 -8.43
CA GLN A 335 -18.11 -5.30 -9.42
C GLN A 335 -18.47 -5.89 -10.79
N VAL A 336 -17.77 -6.94 -11.23
CA VAL A 336 -18.09 -7.65 -12.47
C VAL A 336 -19.47 -8.31 -12.35
N ASP A 337 -19.74 -9.01 -11.25
CA ASP A 337 -21.02 -9.66 -11.00
C ASP A 337 -22.17 -8.63 -10.93
N ALA A 338 -21.96 -7.50 -10.24
CA ALA A 338 -22.94 -6.42 -10.18
C ALA A 338 -23.20 -5.76 -11.55
N ALA A 339 -22.17 -5.62 -12.39
CA ALA A 339 -22.30 -5.10 -13.76
C ALA A 339 -23.04 -6.07 -14.68
N VAL A 340 -22.84 -7.38 -14.51
CA VAL A 340 -23.56 -8.42 -15.23
C VAL A 340 -25.04 -8.49 -14.79
N LEU A 341 -25.30 -8.26 -13.50
CA LEU A 341 -26.65 -8.28 -12.91
C LEU A 341 -27.43 -6.97 -13.08
N SER A 342 -26.79 -5.89 -13.55
CA SER A 342 -27.44 -4.59 -13.80
C SER A 342 -27.29 -4.15 -15.26
N PRO A 343 -28.10 -4.71 -16.20
CA PRO A 343 -28.07 -4.29 -17.61
C PRO A 343 -28.57 -2.85 -17.82
N SER A 344 -29.21 -2.26 -16.80
CA SER A 344 -29.93 -1.00 -16.88
C SER A 344 -29.13 0.19 -16.33
N GLY A 345 -28.04 0.58 -17.00
CA GLY A 345 -27.54 1.97 -17.13
C GLY A 345 -27.25 2.84 -15.89
N ASN A 346 -27.60 2.43 -14.68
CA ASN A 346 -27.36 3.14 -13.43
C ASN A 346 -26.22 2.44 -12.72
N THR A 347 -25.00 2.72 -13.18
CA THR A 347 -23.80 2.38 -12.42
C THR A 347 -23.87 3.09 -11.08
N ALA A 348 -24.24 2.38 -10.01
CA ALA A 348 -23.79 2.72 -8.68
C ALA A 348 -22.25 2.70 -8.76
N ARG A 349 -21.67 3.88 -8.97
CA ARG A 349 -20.21 4.06 -9.01
C ARG A 349 -19.69 3.79 -7.62
N PHE A 350 -19.39 2.53 -7.33
CA PHE A 350 -18.48 2.18 -6.24
C PHE A 350 -17.10 2.70 -6.65
N SER A 351 -16.83 3.96 -6.33
CA SER A 351 -15.49 4.52 -6.38
C SER A 351 -14.63 3.68 -5.44
N VAL A 352 -13.70 2.92 -6.02
CA VAL A 352 -12.57 2.38 -5.26
C VAL A 352 -11.75 3.59 -4.83
N HIS A 353 -12.09 4.16 -3.67
CA HIS A 353 -11.20 5.09 -3.00
C HIS A 353 -9.89 4.33 -2.81
N HIS A 354 -8.80 4.90 -3.33
CA HIS A 354 -7.49 4.26 -3.36
C HIS A 354 -6.92 4.13 -1.94
N ILE A 355 -7.39 3.15 -1.15
CA ILE A 355 -6.92 2.94 0.22
C ILE A 355 -5.41 2.62 0.25
N PHE A 356 -4.87 2.05 -0.83
CA PHE A 356 -3.47 1.66 -0.96
C PHE A 356 -2.68 2.51 -1.98
N GLY A 357 -3.19 3.66 -2.43
CA GLY A 357 -2.49 4.52 -3.40
C GLY A 357 -2.07 5.86 -2.82
N ILE A 358 -0.98 6.44 -3.34
CA ILE A 358 -0.75 7.89 -3.29
C ILE A 358 -1.79 8.51 -4.25
N GLY A 359 -2.96 8.80 -3.71
CA GLY A 359 -4.06 9.48 -4.39
C GLY A 359 -4.76 10.34 -3.35
N SER A 360 -4.98 11.60 -3.70
CA SER A 360 -5.48 12.66 -2.84
C SER A 360 -6.49 12.18 -1.80
N ILE A 361 -6.35 12.67 -0.58
CA ILE A 361 -7.50 13.00 0.27
C ILE A 361 -8.30 14.04 -0.54
N GLY A 362 -9.11 13.53 -1.47
CA GLY A 362 -10.03 14.29 -2.29
C GLY A 362 -11.34 14.25 -1.55
N ASN A 363 -11.83 15.44 -1.21
CA ASN A 363 -13.15 15.70 -0.68
C ASN A 363 -14.23 15.09 -1.58
N ASP A 364 -14.55 13.83 -1.36
CA ASP A 364 -15.82 13.20 -1.76
C ASP A 364 -16.59 12.72 -0.52
N LEU A 365 -16.31 13.33 0.65
CA LEU A 365 -17.35 13.45 1.65
C LEU A 365 -18.41 14.34 1.00
N ALA A 366 -19.57 13.76 0.69
CA ALA A 366 -20.79 14.54 0.64
C ALA A 366 -20.77 15.39 1.91
N LEU A 367 -20.66 16.72 1.74
CA LEU A 367 -20.86 17.66 2.83
C LEU A 367 -22.09 17.16 3.58
N PRO A 368 -22.04 17.03 4.93
CA PRO A 368 -23.23 16.70 5.68
C PRO A 368 -24.31 17.63 5.15
N GLN A 369 -25.41 17.07 4.65
CA GLN A 369 -26.53 17.88 4.22
C GLN A 369 -26.91 18.70 5.44
N ILE A 370 -26.41 19.94 5.50
CA ILE A 370 -26.98 20.97 6.31
C ILE A 370 -28.40 20.99 5.79
N LYS A 371 -29.33 20.45 6.58
CA LYS A 371 -30.75 20.64 6.34
C LYS A 371 -30.88 22.14 6.16
N LYS A 372 -31.03 22.59 4.91
CA LYS A 372 -31.34 23.99 4.63
C LYS A 372 -32.59 24.24 5.44
N ALA A 373 -32.47 25.04 6.49
CA ALA A 373 -33.62 25.58 7.16
C ALA A 373 -34.50 26.17 6.04
N LEU A 374 -35.73 25.68 5.95
CA LEU A 374 -36.71 26.24 5.04
C LEU A 374 -36.73 27.76 5.25
N PRO A 375 -36.75 28.57 4.17
CA PRO A 375 -36.84 30.01 4.30
C PRO A 375 -38.07 30.39 5.14
N PRO A 376 -38.06 31.52 5.86
CA PRO A 376 -39.07 31.88 6.87
C PRO A 376 -40.51 32.05 6.35
N SER A 377 -40.79 31.80 5.08
CA SER A 377 -42.09 32.00 4.43
C SER A 377 -42.97 30.74 4.34
N GLN A 378 -42.57 29.59 4.90
CA GLN A 378 -43.40 28.36 4.90
C GLN A 378 -43.67 27.74 6.27
N ARG A 379 -43.63 28.52 7.36
CA ARG A 379 -44.28 28.12 8.62
C ARG A 379 -45.80 28.23 8.44
N LYS A 380 -46.43 27.17 7.92
CA LYS A 380 -47.88 26.98 8.08
C LYS A 380 -48.19 26.95 9.58
N ARG A 381 -48.95 27.95 10.04
CA ARG A 381 -49.54 28.00 11.37
C ARG A 381 -50.30 26.70 11.61
N LYS A 382 -49.90 25.92 12.62
CA LYS A 382 -50.83 25.03 13.31
C LYS A 382 -51.81 25.95 14.04
N GLN A 383 -52.99 26.10 13.47
CA GLN A 383 -54.16 26.65 14.14
C GLN A 383 -54.46 25.72 15.32
N THR A 384 -54.31 26.25 16.52
CA THR A 384 -55.04 25.79 17.70
C THR A 384 -56.53 26.03 17.44
N CYS A 385 -57.33 24.98 17.50
CA CYS A 385 -58.75 25.09 17.77
C CYS A 385 -58.98 24.44 19.13
N ASP A 386 -59.42 25.25 20.07
CA ASP A 386 -60.05 24.83 21.31
C ASP A 386 -61.32 24.02 21.00
N LYS A 387 -61.43 22.84 21.62
CA LYS A 387 -62.50 22.44 22.54
C LYS A 387 -62.18 21.11 23.19
#